data_AF-A0A098G0J2-F1
#
_entry.id   AF-A0A098G0J2-F1
#
_cell.length_a   1.000
_cell.length_b   1.000
_cell.length_c   1.000
_cell.angle_alpha   90.00
_cell.angle_beta   90.00
_cell.angle_gamma   90.00
#
_symmetry.space_group_name_H-M   'P 1'
#
loop_
_entity.id
_entity.type
_entity.pdbx_description
1 polymer ?
#
loop_
_entity_poly.entity_id
_entity_poly.type
_entity_poly.pdbx_seq_one_letter_code
_entity_poly.pdbx_strand_id
1 'polypeptide(L)'
;MKTITVAMWDPGYSIEDKKLEERIDVLEEKFKAAYERAMSSDSGGSEVTFIFMCPEYTLLNKDDAMLGNFNSKTELLDAEKRLQKLAKDYPQAIIIPGTAYVEKTLDLQDEAKKTKYVSAVKSWQRNHFRGFFSFEEEIADKKLVKNTAPIFFNSPNNKPKRYSKQVEAEVYLDTGSSIFYPGHASSIFTQNGIRFGIEICADHKTGILSSEQQKTSEQIDVHLIVADVIPTIRGKVAEGDGVIIVNCAGNFTYNPLAAEETGVWIRDKEGNLEPVEISESSTEDLIIYSNIPIPNQTHSPQASM
;
A
#
# COMPACT_ATOMS: atom_id res chain seq x y z
N MET A 1 0.21 -14.51 22.93
CA MET A 1 -0.01 -14.69 21.48
C MET A 1 -0.16 -13.29 20.89
N LYS A 2 0.52 -12.96 19.79
CA LYS A 2 0.24 -11.68 19.13
C LYS A 2 -0.97 -11.82 18.22
N THR A 3 -1.70 -10.73 18.10
CA THR A 3 -2.83 -10.62 17.19
C THR A 3 -2.65 -9.37 16.33
N ILE A 4 -3.37 -9.32 15.22
CA ILE A 4 -3.58 -8.08 14.48
C ILE A 4 -5.05 -7.68 14.51
N THR A 5 -5.30 -6.38 14.48
CA THR A 5 -6.60 -5.80 14.23
C THR A 5 -6.49 -4.91 13.01
N VAL A 6 -7.33 -5.14 12.00
CA VAL A 6 -7.28 -4.45 10.71
C VAL A 6 -8.50 -3.55 10.60
N ALA A 7 -8.29 -2.29 10.25
CA ALA A 7 -9.33 -1.32 9.91
C ALA A 7 -9.09 -0.81 8.50
N MET A 8 -10.06 -1.03 7.62
CA MET A 8 -10.05 -0.55 6.24
C MET A 8 -11.09 0.53 6.09
N TRP A 9 -10.66 1.74 5.74
CA TRP A 9 -11.53 2.89 5.57
C TRP A 9 -11.70 3.20 4.08
N ASP A 10 -12.95 3.20 3.61
CA ASP A 10 -13.30 3.74 2.30
C ASP A 10 -13.66 5.22 2.46
N PRO A 11 -12.82 6.14 1.97
CA PRO A 11 -13.11 7.55 2.08
C PRO A 11 -14.23 8.01 1.14
N GLY A 12 -14.56 7.18 0.15
CA GLY A 12 -15.48 7.48 -0.93
C GLY A 12 -15.16 8.76 -1.70
N TYR A 13 -16.15 9.28 -2.44
CA TYR A 13 -16.05 10.52 -3.20
C TYR A 13 -15.78 11.76 -2.33
N SER A 14 -16.03 11.66 -1.01
CA SER A 14 -16.00 12.82 -0.09
C SER A 14 -14.62 13.50 0.01
N ILE A 15 -13.56 12.78 -0.33
CA ILE A 15 -12.19 13.30 -0.27
C ILE A 15 -11.58 13.57 -1.64
N GLU A 16 -12.18 13.08 -2.74
CA GLU A 16 -11.54 13.10 -4.06
C GLU A 16 -11.24 14.53 -4.53
N ASP A 17 -12.10 15.50 -4.20
CA ASP A 17 -11.94 16.91 -4.58
C ASP A 17 -11.13 17.75 -3.56
N LYS A 18 -10.76 17.17 -2.41
CA LYS A 18 -10.06 17.89 -1.36
C LYS A 18 -8.60 18.11 -1.70
N LYS A 19 -8.00 19.18 -1.18
CA LYS A 19 -6.54 19.34 -1.21
C LYS A 19 -5.88 18.33 -0.29
N LEU A 20 -4.60 18.02 -0.53
CA LEU A 20 -3.87 17.02 0.26
C LEU A 20 -3.95 17.32 1.76
N GLU A 21 -3.76 18.57 2.20
CA GLU A 21 -3.82 18.95 3.61
C GLU A 21 -5.18 18.59 4.25
N GLU A 22 -6.29 18.93 3.58
CA GLU A 22 -7.64 18.62 4.04
C GLU A 22 -7.91 17.11 4.05
N ARG A 23 -7.35 16.35 3.10
CA ARG A 23 -7.42 14.89 3.13
C ARG A 23 -6.71 14.31 4.34
N ILE A 24 -5.55 14.85 4.70
CA ILE A 24 -4.80 14.42 5.90
C ILE A 24 -5.59 14.73 7.16
N ASP A 25 -6.28 15.87 7.25
CA ASP A 25 -7.15 16.18 8.40
C ASP A 25 -8.25 15.12 8.59
N VAL A 26 -8.98 14.80 7.52
CA VAL A 26 -10.03 13.77 7.56
C VAL A 26 -9.46 12.40 7.89
N LEU A 27 -8.30 12.05 7.32
CA LEU A 27 -7.65 10.77 7.57
C LEU A 27 -7.21 10.64 9.03
N GLU A 28 -6.62 11.69 9.62
CA GLU A 28 -6.24 11.69 11.03
C GLU A 28 -7.44 11.52 11.97
N GLU A 29 -8.57 12.17 11.66
CA GLU A 29 -9.82 12.02 12.40
C GLU A 29 -10.35 10.58 12.30
N LYS A 30 -10.43 10.04 11.09
CA LYS A 30 -10.91 8.69 10.82
C LYS A 30 -10.03 7.62 11.42
N PHE A 31 -8.71 7.79 11.35
CA PHE A 31 -7.75 6.92 12.03
C PHE A 31 -8.01 6.86 13.53
N LYS A 32 -8.15 8.01 14.20
CA LYS A 32 -8.37 8.06 15.67
C LYS A 32 -9.68 7.39 16.05
N ALA A 33 -10.75 7.68 15.32
CA ALA A 33 -12.05 7.05 15.55
C ALA A 33 -12.02 5.53 15.33
N ALA A 34 -11.34 5.08 14.27
CA ALA A 34 -11.16 3.65 14.00
C ALA A 34 -10.33 2.96 15.09
N TYR A 35 -9.23 3.59 15.52
CA TYR A 35 -8.38 3.09 16.59
C TYR A 35 -9.16 2.95 17.91
N GLU A 36 -9.89 3.99 18.30
CA GLU A 36 -10.70 3.96 19.53
C GLU A 36 -11.74 2.84 19.48
N ARG A 37 -12.49 2.72 18.38
CA ARG A 37 -13.48 1.65 18.19
C ARG A 37 -12.84 0.27 18.30
N ALA A 38 -11.79 0.05 17.52
CA ALA A 38 -11.16 -1.26 17.37
C ALA A 38 -10.40 -1.72 18.62
N MET A 39 -9.85 -0.79 19.40
CA MET A 39 -9.01 -1.08 20.56
C MET A 39 -9.75 -0.95 21.90
N SER A 40 -10.98 -0.40 21.93
CA SER A 40 -11.76 -0.22 23.18
C SER A 40 -12.18 -1.52 23.88
N SER A 41 -12.33 -2.60 23.13
CA SER A 41 -12.76 -3.92 23.63
C SER A 41 -11.59 -4.80 24.09
N ASP A 42 -10.36 -4.34 23.90
CA ASP A 42 -9.16 -5.13 24.11
C ASP A 42 -8.69 -5.05 25.57
N SER A 43 -9.39 -5.77 26.44
CA SER A 43 -9.12 -5.83 27.89
C SER A 43 -8.04 -6.84 28.29
N GLY A 44 -7.43 -7.54 27.34
CA GLY A 44 -6.56 -8.70 27.57
C GLY A 44 -5.10 -8.45 27.23
N GLY A 45 -4.18 -9.04 28.00
CA GLY A 45 -2.72 -8.88 27.85
C GLY A 45 -2.09 -9.46 26.57
N SER A 46 -2.82 -9.53 25.45
CA SER A 46 -2.27 -9.81 24.12
C SER A 46 -1.53 -8.60 23.56
N GLU A 47 -0.41 -8.85 22.90
CA GLU A 47 0.31 -7.84 22.13
C GLU A 47 -0.38 -7.69 20.78
N VAL A 48 -1.14 -6.60 20.60
CA VAL A 48 -1.96 -6.35 19.40
C VAL A 48 -1.26 -5.35 18.50
N THR A 49 -1.26 -5.61 17.19
CA THR A 49 -0.85 -4.63 16.17
C THR A 49 -2.08 -4.15 15.41
N PHE A 50 -2.34 -2.85 15.47
CA PHE A 50 -3.43 -2.22 14.74
C PHE A 50 -2.97 -1.79 13.35
N ILE A 51 -3.72 -2.11 12.30
CA ILE A 51 -3.40 -1.76 10.93
C ILE A 51 -4.54 -0.93 10.38
N PHE A 52 -4.29 0.35 10.07
CA PHE A 52 -5.23 1.22 9.39
C PHE A 52 -4.83 1.35 7.92
N MET A 53 -5.73 0.96 7.03
CA MET A 53 -5.49 0.98 5.58
C MET A 53 -6.54 1.79 4.86
N CYS A 54 -6.09 2.52 3.85
CA CYS A 54 -6.95 3.12 2.84
C CYS A 54 -6.59 2.57 1.46
N PRO A 55 -7.53 2.65 0.50
CA PRO A 55 -7.34 2.20 -0.87
C PRO A 55 -6.26 2.94 -1.67
N GLU A 56 -5.90 2.38 -2.82
CA GLU A 56 -5.05 3.05 -3.81
C GLU A 56 -5.64 4.42 -4.19
N TYR A 57 -4.77 5.40 -4.43
CA TYR A 57 -5.12 6.77 -4.83
C TYR A 57 -5.84 7.63 -3.79
N THR A 58 -6.03 7.17 -2.55
CA THR A 58 -6.59 7.99 -1.45
C THR A 58 -5.86 9.33 -1.25
N LEU A 59 -4.54 9.40 -1.52
CA LEU A 59 -3.77 10.65 -1.41
C LEU A 59 -3.64 11.42 -2.74
N LEU A 60 -4.25 10.92 -3.81
CA LEU A 60 -4.18 11.49 -5.16
C LEU A 60 -5.47 12.24 -5.49
N ASN A 61 -5.35 13.45 -6.04
CA ASN A 61 -6.46 14.07 -6.75
C ASN A 61 -6.47 13.48 -8.16
N LYS A 62 -7.47 12.65 -8.49
CA LYS A 62 -7.52 11.94 -9.77
C LYS A 62 -7.65 12.90 -10.96
N ASP A 63 -8.45 13.95 -10.83
CA ASP A 63 -8.63 14.96 -11.88
C ASP A 63 -7.34 15.73 -12.14
N ASP A 64 -6.66 16.16 -11.08
CA ASP A 64 -5.35 16.81 -11.21
C ASP A 64 -4.31 15.85 -11.82
N ALA A 65 -4.32 14.58 -11.41
CA ALA A 65 -3.40 13.57 -11.93
C ALA A 65 -3.59 13.33 -13.43
N MET A 66 -4.84 13.33 -13.90
CA MET A 66 -5.17 13.26 -15.34
C MET A 66 -4.63 14.47 -16.12
N LEU A 67 -4.43 15.61 -15.46
CA LEU A 67 -3.82 16.81 -16.04
C LEU A 67 -2.30 16.89 -15.82
N GLY A 68 -1.67 15.87 -15.23
CA GLY A 68 -0.24 15.88 -14.89
C GLY A 68 0.12 16.81 -13.71
N ASN A 69 -0.90 17.23 -12.95
CA ASN A 69 -0.77 17.98 -11.72
C ASN A 69 -0.71 17.01 -10.55
N PHE A 70 0.46 16.88 -9.94
CA PHE A 70 0.66 16.04 -8.76
C PHE A 70 0.95 16.91 -7.55
N ASN A 71 0.69 16.38 -6.36
CA ASN A 71 1.11 17.02 -5.12
C ASN A 71 2.61 17.32 -5.17
N SER A 72 3.00 18.53 -4.76
CA SER A 72 4.40 18.90 -4.70
C SER A 72 5.14 18.01 -3.69
N LYS A 73 6.45 17.90 -3.88
CA LYS A 73 7.32 17.18 -2.93
C LYS A 73 7.20 17.74 -1.52
N THR A 74 7.04 19.06 -1.37
CA THR A 74 6.91 19.71 -0.06
C THR A 74 5.60 19.33 0.62
N GLU A 75 4.47 19.39 -0.10
CA GLU A 75 3.15 19.01 0.44
C GLU A 75 3.14 17.54 0.89
N LEU A 76 3.70 16.64 0.09
CA LEU A 76 3.84 15.23 0.47
C LEU A 76 4.71 15.04 1.71
N LEU A 77 5.83 15.75 1.82
CA LEU A 77 6.70 15.67 3.00
C LEU A 77 6.03 16.20 4.26
N ASP A 78 5.22 17.24 4.17
CA ASP A 78 4.50 17.79 5.32
C ASP A 78 3.35 16.86 5.76
N ALA A 79 2.61 16.29 4.82
CA ALA A 79 1.64 15.21 5.07
C ALA A 79 2.30 14.00 5.76
N GLU A 80 3.45 13.55 5.26
CA GLU A 80 4.18 12.41 5.84
C GLU A 80 4.68 12.70 7.26
N LYS A 81 5.14 13.92 7.58
CA LYS A 81 5.56 14.28 8.94
C LYS A 81 4.39 14.17 9.92
N ARG A 82 3.20 14.63 9.51
CA ARG A 82 1.98 14.56 10.32
C ARG A 82 1.58 13.11 10.61
N LEU A 83 1.50 12.28 9.58
CA LEU A 83 1.18 10.85 9.72
C LEU A 83 2.25 10.07 10.51
N GLN A 84 3.52 10.41 10.34
CA GLN A 84 4.60 9.80 11.13
C GLN A 84 4.52 10.20 12.61
N LYS A 85 4.12 11.44 12.91
CA LYS A 85 3.83 11.86 14.28
C LYS A 85 2.65 11.07 14.84
N LEU A 86 1.58 10.90 14.08
CA LEU A 86 0.43 10.10 14.49
C LEU A 86 0.85 8.65 14.81
N ALA A 87 1.63 8.01 13.96
CA ALA A 87 2.15 6.66 14.22
C ALA A 87 3.06 6.55 15.45
N LYS A 88 3.69 7.65 15.90
CA LYS A 88 4.44 7.69 17.17
C LYS A 88 3.53 7.80 18.38
N ASP A 89 2.47 8.59 18.27
CA ASP A 89 1.47 8.76 19.32
C ASP A 89 0.70 7.44 19.55
N TYR A 90 0.64 6.57 18.54
CA TYR A 90 -0.01 5.26 18.58
C TYR A 90 0.99 4.13 18.20
N PRO A 91 1.90 3.72 19.10
CA PRO A 91 3.04 2.86 18.75
C PRO A 91 2.68 1.44 18.29
N GLN A 92 1.45 1.01 18.55
CA GLN A 92 0.92 -0.28 18.11
C GLN A 92 0.35 -0.22 16.69
N ALA A 93 0.23 0.98 16.11
CA ALA A 93 -0.40 1.22 14.83
C ALA A 93 0.59 1.16 13.66
N ILE A 94 0.11 0.60 12.56
CA ILE A 94 0.64 0.74 11.21
C ILE A 94 -0.41 1.51 10.41
N ILE A 95 0.00 2.62 9.78
CA ILE A 95 -0.88 3.49 8.99
C ILE A 95 -0.44 3.41 7.53
N ILE A 96 -1.36 3.02 6.65
CA ILE A 96 -1.18 2.94 5.20
C ILE A 96 -2.31 3.76 4.57
N PRO A 97 -2.11 5.07 4.35
CA PRO A 97 -3.16 5.99 3.93
C PRO A 97 -3.54 5.86 2.46
N GLY A 98 -3.30 4.71 1.83
CA GLY A 98 -3.41 4.53 0.39
C GLY A 98 -2.15 4.95 -0.36
N THR A 99 -2.31 5.42 -1.60
CA THR A 99 -1.17 5.80 -2.46
C THR A 99 -1.27 7.21 -3.02
N ALA A 100 -0.11 7.74 -3.41
CA ALA A 100 0.04 8.98 -4.18
C ALA A 100 0.95 8.77 -5.39
N TYR A 101 0.80 9.61 -6.41
CA TYR A 101 1.85 9.78 -7.41
C TYR A 101 2.95 10.70 -6.90
N VAL A 102 4.18 10.19 -6.93
CA VAL A 102 5.38 10.89 -6.49
C VAL A 102 6.28 11.09 -7.68
N GLU A 103 6.57 12.36 -8.00
CA GLU A 103 7.49 12.70 -9.08
C GLU A 103 8.90 12.15 -8.79
N LYS A 104 9.49 11.52 -9.80
CA LYS A 104 10.83 10.96 -9.76
C LYS A 104 11.81 11.95 -10.38
N THR A 105 12.59 12.60 -9.53
CA THR A 105 13.77 13.36 -9.99
C THR A 105 14.76 12.40 -10.65
N LEU A 106 15.11 12.72 -11.91
CA LEU A 106 16.09 12.00 -12.70
C LEU A 106 17.49 12.50 -12.40
N ASP A 107 18.39 11.57 -12.14
CA ASP A 107 19.81 11.84 -12.04
C ASP A 107 20.48 11.31 -13.31
N LEU A 108 20.52 12.16 -14.33
CA LEU A 108 21.03 11.80 -15.66
C LEU A 108 22.55 11.79 -15.74
N GLN A 109 23.24 12.25 -14.68
CA GLN A 109 24.71 12.20 -14.58
C GLN A 109 25.21 10.85 -14.09
N ASP A 110 24.33 10.05 -13.47
CA ASP A 110 24.60 8.68 -13.04
C ASP A 110 24.21 7.70 -14.16
N GLU A 111 25.21 7.18 -14.89
CA GLU A 111 25.00 6.27 -16.02
C GLU A 111 24.25 4.98 -15.66
N ALA A 112 24.43 4.47 -14.43
CA ALA A 112 23.74 3.27 -13.97
C ALA A 112 22.25 3.57 -13.75
N LYS A 113 21.91 4.74 -13.21
CA LYS A 113 20.52 5.20 -13.09
C LYS A 113 19.93 5.53 -14.46
N LYS A 114 20.67 6.23 -15.33
CA LYS A 114 20.25 6.54 -16.70
C LYS A 114 19.86 5.29 -17.47
N THR A 115 20.67 4.23 -17.40
CA THR A 115 20.37 2.93 -18.02
C THR A 115 19.03 2.35 -17.55
N LYS A 116 18.73 2.44 -16.25
CA LYS A 116 17.44 2.01 -15.69
C LYS A 116 16.27 2.86 -16.19
N TYR A 117 16.46 4.19 -16.29
CA TYR A 117 15.44 5.09 -16.84
C TYR A 117 15.14 4.78 -18.31
N VAL A 118 16.19 4.60 -19.12
CA VAL A 118 16.07 4.24 -20.54
C VAL A 118 15.30 2.92 -20.69
N SER A 119 15.61 1.90 -19.88
CA SER A 119 14.89 0.63 -19.92
C SER A 119 13.41 0.77 -19.58
N ALA A 120 13.08 1.56 -18.55
CA ALA A 120 11.70 1.80 -18.15
C ALA A 120 10.92 2.54 -19.25
N VAL A 121 11.51 3.59 -19.83
CA VAL A 121 10.89 4.36 -20.93
C VAL A 121 10.69 3.50 -22.17
N LYS A 122 11.66 2.66 -22.54
CA LYS A 122 11.52 1.73 -23.68
C LYS A 122 10.42 0.70 -23.47
N SER A 123 10.29 0.15 -22.26
CA SER A 123 9.18 -0.75 -21.93
C SER A 123 7.84 -0.04 -22.03
N TRP A 124 7.75 1.19 -21.52
CA TRP A 124 6.55 2.02 -21.64
C TRP A 124 6.19 2.32 -23.10
N GLN A 125 7.15 2.78 -23.92
CA GLN A 125 6.96 3.03 -25.36
C GLN A 125 6.40 1.80 -26.10
N ARG A 126 6.94 0.61 -25.78
CA ARG A 126 6.50 -0.65 -26.37
C ARG A 126 5.05 -0.98 -26.00
N ASN A 127 4.68 -0.81 -24.73
CA ASN A 127 3.33 -1.12 -24.26
C ASN A 127 2.29 -0.13 -24.82
N HIS A 128 2.68 1.12 -25.08
CA HIS A 128 1.79 2.17 -25.58
C HIS A 128 1.85 2.33 -27.10
N PHE A 129 2.45 1.38 -27.82
CA PHE A 129 2.62 1.39 -29.28
C PHE A 129 3.19 2.71 -29.84
N ARG A 130 4.02 3.40 -29.05
CA ARG A 130 4.65 4.67 -29.46
C ARG A 130 5.77 4.40 -30.48
N GLY A 131 6.05 5.39 -31.32
CA GLY A 131 7.26 5.38 -32.15
C GLY A 131 8.51 5.28 -31.27
N PHE A 132 9.59 4.73 -31.82
CA PHE A 132 10.88 4.63 -31.11
C PHE A 132 11.57 5.99 -31.07
N PHE A 133 11.05 6.92 -30.27
CA PHE A 133 11.76 8.15 -29.92
C PHE A 133 12.99 7.81 -29.08
N SER A 134 14.04 8.63 -29.19
CA SER A 134 15.16 8.54 -28.26
C SER A 134 14.67 8.80 -26.83
N PHE A 135 15.42 8.31 -25.85
CA PHE A 135 15.08 8.52 -24.44
C PHE A 135 14.96 10.00 -24.12
N GLU A 136 15.91 10.81 -24.59
CA GLU A 136 15.96 12.25 -24.38
C GLU A 136 14.76 12.98 -25.00
N GLU A 137 14.33 12.59 -26.22
CA GLU A 137 13.13 13.14 -26.86
C GLU A 137 11.86 12.76 -26.09
N GLU A 138 11.75 11.52 -25.63
CA GLU A 138 10.55 11.03 -24.95
C GLU A 138 10.32 11.72 -23.61
N ILE A 139 11.38 11.98 -22.84
CA ILE A 139 11.28 12.58 -21.50
C ILE A 139 11.33 14.12 -21.50
N ALA A 140 11.57 14.78 -22.64
CA ALA A 140 11.81 16.22 -22.69
C ALA A 140 10.65 17.05 -22.12
N ASP A 141 9.42 16.57 -22.28
CA ASP A 141 8.18 17.22 -21.86
C ASP A 141 7.36 16.37 -20.86
N LYS A 142 7.92 15.26 -20.36
CA LYS A 142 7.22 14.32 -19.49
C LYS A 142 7.86 14.20 -18.11
N LYS A 143 7.00 14.07 -17.10
CA LYS A 143 7.41 13.75 -15.73
C LYS A 143 7.46 12.23 -15.54
N LEU A 144 8.52 11.70 -14.93
CA LEU A 144 8.49 10.32 -14.45
C LEU A 144 7.82 10.28 -13.08
N VAL A 145 6.87 9.38 -12.89
CA VAL A 145 6.07 9.31 -11.66
C VAL A 145 5.98 7.89 -11.11
N LYS A 146 5.93 7.78 -9.79
CA LYS A 146 5.77 6.52 -9.07
C LYS A 146 4.45 6.51 -8.32
N ASN A 147 3.65 5.46 -8.49
CA ASN A 147 2.57 5.16 -7.56
C ASN A 147 3.16 4.60 -6.26
N THR A 148 3.01 5.30 -5.13
CA THR A 148 3.70 4.99 -3.89
C THR A 148 2.75 4.93 -2.70
N ALA A 149 2.80 3.83 -1.96
CA ALA A 149 2.21 3.66 -0.63
C ALA A 149 3.25 4.03 0.44
N PRO A 150 3.07 5.15 1.17
CA PRO A 150 3.81 5.39 2.41
C PRO A 150 3.25 4.51 3.53
N ILE A 151 4.12 4.02 4.41
CA ILE A 151 3.80 3.12 5.51
C ILE A 151 4.40 3.73 6.77
N PHE A 152 3.54 4.12 7.71
CA PHE A 152 3.95 4.78 8.95
C PHE A 152 3.77 3.83 10.13
N PHE A 153 4.79 3.73 10.95
CA PHE A 153 4.78 3.00 12.22
C PHE A 153 5.80 3.64 13.15
N ASN A 154 5.75 3.30 14.43
CA ASN A 154 6.75 3.78 15.38
C ASN A 154 8.12 3.14 15.07
N SER A 155 9.01 3.93 14.48
CA SER A 155 10.36 3.51 14.07
C SER A 155 11.42 4.46 14.63
N PRO A 156 12.60 3.95 15.05
CA PRO A 156 13.70 4.78 15.56
C PRO A 156 14.16 5.87 14.59
N ASN A 157 14.07 5.62 13.28
CA ASN A 157 14.59 6.51 12.25
C ASN A 157 13.64 7.66 11.88
N ASN A 158 12.44 7.69 12.46
CA ASN A 158 11.40 8.70 12.19
C ASN A 158 11.15 8.95 10.68
N LYS A 159 11.23 7.89 9.88
CA LYS A 159 10.99 7.94 8.43
C LYS A 159 10.00 6.86 8.06
N PRO A 160 8.98 7.17 7.24
CA PRO A 160 8.08 6.14 6.74
C PRO A 160 8.85 5.17 5.84
N LYS A 161 8.45 3.90 5.88
CA LYS A 161 8.76 2.98 4.79
C LYS A 161 7.91 3.40 3.59
N ARG A 162 8.43 3.21 2.38
CA ARG A 162 7.69 3.46 1.15
C ARG A 162 7.80 2.24 0.26
N TYR A 163 6.67 1.84 -0.30
CA TYR A 163 6.61 0.87 -1.39
C TYR A 163 6.07 1.58 -2.63
N SER A 164 6.74 1.42 -3.76
CA SER A 164 6.25 1.94 -5.03
C SER A 164 5.85 0.77 -5.91
N LYS A 165 4.72 0.91 -6.58
CA LYS A 165 4.14 -0.08 -7.50
C LYS A 165 5.18 -0.49 -8.54
N GLN A 166 5.29 -1.78 -8.85
CA GLN A 166 6.28 -2.29 -9.80
C GLN A 166 5.70 -2.47 -11.20
N VAL A 167 4.38 -2.70 -11.30
CA VAL A 167 3.65 -2.91 -12.56
C VAL A 167 2.46 -1.96 -12.62
N GLU A 168 2.35 -1.18 -13.69
CA GLU A 168 1.22 -0.27 -13.89
C GLU A 168 0.03 -0.98 -14.54
N ALA A 169 -1.18 -0.59 -14.13
CA ALA A 169 -2.45 -1.06 -14.72
C ALA A 169 -2.94 -0.14 -15.86
N GLU A 170 -2.17 0.90 -16.18
CA GLU A 170 -2.38 1.87 -17.26
C GLU A 170 -3.63 2.75 -17.12
N VAL A 171 -4.17 2.92 -15.90
CA VAL A 171 -5.48 3.58 -15.70
C VAL A 171 -5.42 5.11 -15.76
N TYR A 172 -4.43 5.75 -15.12
CA TYR A 172 -4.42 7.22 -14.92
C TYR A 172 -3.17 7.94 -15.48
N LEU A 173 -2.25 7.22 -16.14
CA LEU A 173 -0.97 7.78 -16.62
C LEU A 173 -0.88 7.93 -18.14
N ASP A 174 -1.98 7.73 -18.88
CA ASP A 174 -2.02 7.89 -20.34
C ASP A 174 -2.21 9.36 -20.79
N THR A 175 -1.77 10.31 -19.98
CA THR A 175 -2.10 11.74 -20.13
C THR A 175 -1.15 12.50 -21.06
N GLY A 176 -0.19 11.80 -21.66
CA GLY A 176 0.83 12.39 -22.54
C GLY A 176 1.89 13.24 -21.83
N SER A 177 1.65 13.68 -20.59
CA SER A 177 2.56 14.53 -19.80
C SER A 177 3.35 13.76 -18.73
N SER A 178 3.13 12.46 -18.57
CA SER A 178 3.77 11.66 -17.52
C SER A 178 4.04 10.22 -17.95
N ILE A 179 5.11 9.64 -17.41
CA ILE A 179 5.53 8.26 -17.63
C ILE A 179 5.59 7.55 -16.29
N PHE A 180 4.91 6.40 -16.18
CA PHE A 180 5.06 5.54 -15.02
C PHE A 180 6.50 5.02 -14.90
N TYR A 181 7.07 5.17 -13.71
CA TYR A 181 8.38 4.63 -13.38
C TYR A 181 8.25 3.56 -12.28
N PRO A 182 8.66 2.31 -12.53
CA PRO A 182 8.44 1.22 -11.59
C PRO A 182 9.23 1.40 -10.28
N GLY A 183 8.63 0.89 -9.20
CA GLY A 183 9.28 0.66 -7.93
C GLY A 183 10.36 -0.41 -8.01
N HIS A 184 11.28 -0.37 -7.04
CA HIS A 184 12.39 -1.31 -6.95
C HIS A 184 12.73 -1.66 -5.48
N ALA A 185 12.00 -1.08 -4.53
CA ALA A 185 12.21 -1.34 -3.11
C ALA A 185 11.55 -2.66 -2.74
N SER A 186 12.11 -3.35 -1.75
CA SER A 186 11.53 -4.59 -1.24
C SER A 186 10.11 -4.37 -0.72
N SER A 187 9.21 -5.28 -1.10
CA SER A 187 7.84 -5.37 -0.59
C SER A 187 7.77 -5.85 0.86
N ILE A 188 8.85 -6.39 1.42
CA ILE A 188 8.84 -7.03 2.74
C ILE A 188 9.37 -6.09 3.82
N PHE A 189 8.75 -6.10 5.00
CA PHE A 189 9.21 -5.39 6.20
C PHE A 189 8.74 -6.06 7.48
N THR A 190 9.35 -5.69 8.60
CA THR A 190 9.00 -6.23 9.92
C THR A 190 8.62 -5.10 10.87
N GLN A 191 7.51 -5.27 11.59
CA GLN A 191 7.08 -4.38 12.67
C GLN A 191 6.46 -5.20 13.80
N ASN A 192 6.77 -4.88 15.06
CA ASN A 192 6.30 -5.62 16.24
C ASN A 192 6.57 -7.14 16.16
N GLY A 193 7.68 -7.53 15.52
CA GLY A 193 8.02 -8.94 15.29
C GLY A 193 7.12 -9.69 14.32
N ILE A 194 6.31 -8.98 13.52
CA ILE A 194 5.44 -9.51 12.47
C ILE A 194 6.03 -9.10 11.12
N ARG A 195 6.12 -10.05 10.18
CA ARG A 195 6.63 -9.81 8.83
C ARG A 195 5.47 -9.53 7.90
N PHE A 196 5.56 -8.41 7.20
CA PHE A 196 4.57 -7.91 6.27
C PHE A 196 5.14 -7.91 4.86
N GLY A 197 4.34 -8.34 3.89
CA GLY A 197 4.57 -8.08 2.47
C GLY A 197 3.50 -7.12 1.95
N ILE A 198 3.86 -6.15 1.12
CA ILE A 198 2.92 -5.20 0.53
C ILE A 198 2.97 -5.18 -1.00
N GLU A 199 1.81 -5.15 -1.63
CA GLU A 199 1.64 -4.95 -3.07
C GLU A 199 0.62 -3.84 -3.35
N ILE A 200 0.73 -3.22 -4.53
CA ILE A 200 -0.24 -2.23 -5.00
C ILE A 200 -0.95 -2.76 -6.24
N CYS A 201 -2.24 -3.06 -6.11
CA CYS A 201 -3.16 -3.35 -7.23
C CYS A 201 -2.59 -4.36 -8.26
N ALA A 202 -2.16 -3.90 -9.43
CA ALA A 202 -1.61 -4.76 -10.50
C ALA A 202 -0.35 -5.56 -10.14
N ASP A 203 0.37 -5.16 -9.09
CA ASP A 203 1.46 -5.96 -8.54
C ASP A 203 0.94 -7.35 -8.09
N HIS A 204 -0.21 -7.39 -7.40
CA HIS A 204 -0.86 -8.63 -6.94
C HIS A 204 -1.26 -9.52 -8.11
N LYS A 205 -1.84 -8.96 -9.18
CA LYS A 205 -2.17 -9.72 -10.39
C LYS A 205 -0.94 -10.36 -11.02
N THR A 206 0.18 -9.65 -11.00
CA THR A 206 1.46 -10.15 -11.52
C THR A 206 2.10 -11.17 -10.56
N GLY A 207 1.86 -11.04 -9.26
CA GLY A 207 2.47 -11.84 -8.19
C GLY A 207 3.89 -11.38 -7.88
N ILE A 208 4.08 -10.06 -7.71
CA ILE A 208 5.38 -9.46 -7.42
C ILE A 208 5.92 -9.94 -6.08
N LEU A 209 5.09 -9.95 -5.03
CA LEU A 209 5.46 -10.41 -3.70
C LEU A 209 5.75 -11.91 -3.68
N SER A 210 4.89 -12.74 -4.28
CA SER A 210 5.15 -14.18 -4.39
C SER A 210 6.49 -14.44 -5.10
N SER A 211 6.78 -13.71 -6.18
CA SER A 211 8.07 -13.80 -6.88
C SER A 211 9.25 -13.34 -6.00
N GLU A 212 9.06 -12.30 -5.18
CA GLU A 212 10.07 -11.83 -4.23
C GLU A 212 10.34 -12.86 -3.13
N GLN A 213 9.31 -13.50 -2.57
CA GLN A 213 9.44 -14.58 -1.59
C GLN A 213 10.18 -15.78 -2.17
N GLN A 214 9.86 -16.21 -3.39
CA GLN A 214 10.56 -17.31 -4.06
C GLN A 214 12.04 -17.00 -4.30
N LYS A 215 12.36 -15.75 -4.64
CA LYS A 215 13.73 -15.30 -4.88
C LYS A 215 14.56 -15.18 -3.60
N THR A 216 13.96 -14.72 -2.51
CA THR A 216 14.65 -14.38 -1.26
C THR A 216 14.55 -15.49 -0.21
N SER A 217 13.62 -16.42 -0.39
CA SER A 217 13.16 -17.38 0.62
C SER A 217 12.60 -16.71 1.89
N GLU A 218 12.30 -15.41 1.84
CA GLU A 218 11.75 -14.67 2.96
C GLU A 218 10.25 -14.95 3.11
N GLN A 219 9.87 -15.53 4.25
CA GLN A 219 8.47 -15.80 4.60
C GLN A 219 7.84 -14.55 5.22
N ILE A 220 6.55 -14.35 5.00
CA ILE A 220 5.78 -13.27 5.65
C ILE A 220 4.63 -13.86 6.46
N ASP A 221 4.13 -13.07 7.40
CA ASP A 221 2.99 -13.43 8.25
C ASP A 221 1.69 -12.76 7.76
N VAL A 222 1.82 -11.56 7.18
CA VAL A 222 0.69 -10.76 6.68
C VAL A 222 1.00 -10.22 5.27
N HIS A 223 0.12 -10.48 4.31
CA HIS A 223 0.15 -9.93 2.97
C HIS A 223 -0.86 -8.77 2.87
N LEU A 224 -0.40 -7.56 2.61
CA LEU A 224 -1.19 -6.34 2.47
C LEU A 224 -1.32 -5.96 0.98
N ILE A 225 -2.55 -5.84 0.49
CA ILE A 225 -2.85 -5.40 -0.88
C ILE A 225 -3.57 -4.06 -0.79
N VAL A 226 -2.97 -3.02 -1.36
CA VAL A 226 -3.56 -1.68 -1.49
C VAL A 226 -4.04 -1.52 -2.92
N ALA A 227 -5.35 -1.38 -3.15
CA ALA A 227 -5.90 -1.40 -4.50
C ALA A 227 -7.01 -0.37 -4.72
N ASP A 228 -7.20 0.06 -5.98
CA ASP A 228 -8.43 0.71 -6.42
C ASP A 228 -9.49 -0.37 -6.66
N VAL A 229 -9.23 -1.31 -7.58
CA VAL A 229 -10.05 -2.53 -7.73
C VAL A 229 -9.14 -3.68 -8.17
N ILE A 230 -8.95 -4.69 -7.32
CA ILE A 230 -8.30 -5.95 -7.72
C ILE A 230 -8.85 -7.11 -6.90
N PRO A 231 -9.15 -8.26 -7.53
CA PRO A 231 -9.60 -9.41 -6.77
C PRO A 231 -8.48 -10.05 -5.95
N THR A 232 -8.86 -10.72 -4.86
CA THR A 232 -7.92 -11.54 -4.09
C THR A 232 -7.62 -12.86 -4.85
N ILE A 233 -6.63 -12.81 -5.75
CA ILE A 233 -6.24 -13.96 -6.58
C ILE A 233 -5.48 -15.01 -5.74
N ARG A 234 -6.14 -16.12 -5.41
CA ARG A 234 -5.58 -17.25 -4.64
C ARG A 234 -4.21 -17.74 -5.11
N GLY A 235 -3.96 -17.79 -6.42
CA GLY A 235 -2.68 -18.24 -6.98
C GLY A 235 -1.55 -17.21 -6.91
N LYS A 236 -1.82 -16.02 -6.37
CA LYS A 236 -0.88 -14.88 -6.33
C LYS A 236 -0.63 -14.34 -4.92
N VAL A 237 -1.43 -14.75 -3.94
CA VAL A 237 -1.15 -14.42 -2.54
C VAL A 237 0.17 -15.06 -2.08
N ALA A 238 0.75 -14.49 -1.03
CA ALA A 238 1.95 -15.01 -0.40
C ALA A 238 1.82 -16.49 0.04
N GLU A 239 2.94 -17.20 -0.04
CA GLU A 239 3.03 -18.60 0.37
C GLU A 239 3.25 -18.71 1.89
N GLY A 240 2.73 -19.80 2.46
CA GLY A 240 2.76 -20.14 3.89
C GLY A 240 1.39 -20.60 4.40
N ASP A 241 1.40 -21.54 5.35
CA ASP A 241 0.22 -21.90 6.16
C ASP A 241 -0.01 -20.81 7.19
N GLY A 242 -1.26 -20.40 7.40
CA GLY A 242 -1.63 -19.37 8.37
C GLY A 242 -1.26 -17.93 7.98
N VAL A 243 -0.84 -17.68 6.74
CA VAL A 243 -0.58 -16.30 6.26
C VAL A 243 -1.90 -15.54 6.18
N ILE A 244 -1.93 -14.34 6.75
CA ILE A 244 -3.11 -13.47 6.73
C ILE A 244 -3.04 -12.60 5.48
N ILE A 245 -4.10 -12.58 4.68
CA ILE A 245 -4.23 -11.76 3.47
C ILE A 245 -5.20 -10.64 3.75
N VAL A 246 -4.78 -9.40 3.55
CA VAL A 246 -5.61 -8.19 3.70
C VAL A 246 -5.70 -7.50 2.35
N ASN A 247 -6.89 -7.40 1.78
CA ASN A 247 -7.13 -6.64 0.55
C ASN A 247 -8.00 -5.43 0.85
N CYS A 248 -7.42 -4.23 0.69
CA CYS A 248 -8.12 -2.97 0.82
C CYS A 248 -8.34 -2.38 -0.57
N ALA A 249 -9.50 -2.71 -1.17
CA ALA A 249 -9.91 -2.16 -2.46
C ALA A 249 -10.63 -0.81 -2.27
N GLY A 250 -10.59 0.03 -3.28
CA GLY A 250 -11.20 1.36 -3.30
C GLY A 250 -12.68 1.32 -3.54
N ASN A 251 -13.39 2.32 -3.02
CA ASN A 251 -14.79 2.54 -3.36
C ASN A 251 -15.70 1.36 -2.96
N PHE A 252 -15.32 0.53 -1.99
CA PHE A 252 -16.09 -0.64 -1.59
C PHE A 252 -17.50 -0.30 -1.05
N THR A 253 -17.75 0.96 -0.71
CA THR A 253 -19.09 1.43 -0.32
C THR A 253 -20.05 1.57 -1.49
N TYR A 254 -19.57 1.78 -2.72
CA TYR A 254 -20.43 2.02 -3.91
C TYR A 254 -20.06 1.24 -5.16
N ASN A 255 -18.92 0.55 -5.17
CA ASN A 255 -18.53 -0.39 -6.22
C ASN A 255 -18.70 -1.83 -5.71
N PRO A 256 -19.74 -2.57 -6.17
CA PRO A 256 -19.98 -3.93 -5.74
C PRO A 256 -18.79 -4.86 -5.96
N LEU A 257 -18.05 -4.67 -7.06
CA LEU A 257 -16.86 -5.48 -7.32
C LEU A 257 -15.75 -5.19 -6.32
N ALA A 258 -15.58 -3.94 -5.89
CA ALA A 258 -14.60 -3.63 -4.84
C ALA A 258 -15.06 -4.10 -3.45
N ALA A 259 -16.37 -4.10 -3.20
CA ALA A 259 -16.98 -4.61 -1.97
C ALA A 259 -16.73 -6.11 -1.80
N GLU A 260 -16.92 -6.89 -2.85
CA GLU A 260 -16.68 -8.35 -2.84
C GLU A 260 -15.20 -8.70 -2.62
N GLU A 261 -14.29 -7.83 -3.05
CA GLU A 261 -12.85 -8.08 -3.01
C GLU A 261 -12.15 -7.44 -1.82
N THR A 262 -12.83 -6.58 -1.07
CA THR A 262 -12.30 -6.02 0.18
C THR A 262 -12.51 -7.02 1.31
N GLY A 263 -11.44 -7.39 2.00
CA GLY A 263 -11.58 -8.28 3.13
C GLY A 263 -10.27 -8.79 3.73
N VAL A 264 -10.44 -9.72 4.67
CA VAL A 264 -9.33 -10.43 5.30
C VAL A 264 -9.57 -11.93 5.22
N TRP A 265 -8.52 -12.67 4.85
CA TRP A 265 -8.53 -14.13 4.76
C TRP A 265 -7.33 -14.73 5.47
N ILE A 266 -7.45 -15.98 5.92
CA ILE A 266 -6.34 -16.79 6.39
C ILE A 266 -6.10 -17.91 5.39
N ARG A 267 -4.84 -18.08 4.97
CA ARG A 267 -4.44 -19.13 4.04
C ARG A 267 -4.22 -20.44 4.80
N ASP A 268 -4.88 -21.52 4.41
CA ASP A 268 -4.65 -22.85 5.00
C ASP A 268 -3.47 -23.60 4.35
N LYS A 269 -3.21 -24.83 4.80
CA LYS A 269 -2.14 -25.71 4.28
C LYS A 269 -2.33 -26.11 2.83
N GLU A 270 -3.58 -26.24 2.40
CA GLU A 270 -4.01 -26.54 1.03
C GLU A 270 -4.05 -25.27 0.15
N GLY A 271 -3.72 -24.12 0.73
CA GLY A 271 -3.72 -22.81 0.10
C GLY A 271 -5.11 -22.25 -0.19
N ASN A 272 -6.19 -22.78 0.41
CA ASN A 272 -7.50 -22.14 0.40
C ASN A 272 -7.47 -20.86 1.25
N LEU A 273 -8.40 -19.95 0.98
CA LEU A 273 -8.54 -18.69 1.68
C LEU A 273 -9.83 -18.74 2.51
N GLU A 274 -9.67 -18.82 3.83
CA GLU A 274 -10.78 -18.79 4.77
C GLU A 274 -11.08 -17.34 5.17
N PRO A 275 -12.30 -16.81 4.93
CA PRO A 275 -12.62 -15.43 5.28
C PRO A 275 -12.65 -15.26 6.81
N VAL A 276 -12.12 -14.12 7.27
CA VAL A 276 -12.25 -13.69 8.66
C VAL A 276 -13.57 -12.96 8.85
N GLU A 277 -14.21 -13.14 10.01
CA GLU A 277 -15.46 -12.46 10.33
C GLU A 277 -15.26 -10.96 10.55
N ILE A 278 -16.17 -10.15 10.01
CA ILE A 278 -16.19 -8.70 10.22
C ILE A 278 -16.64 -8.41 11.65
N SER A 279 -15.92 -7.53 12.34
CA SER A 279 -16.24 -7.08 13.68
C SER A 279 -17.52 -6.25 13.71
N GLU A 280 -18.34 -6.44 14.75
CA GLU A 280 -19.53 -5.62 15.03
C GLU A 280 -19.22 -4.13 15.24
N SER A 281 -17.94 -3.77 15.45
CA SER A 281 -17.49 -2.38 15.57
C SER A 281 -17.41 -1.63 14.23
N SER A 282 -17.60 -2.34 13.11
CA SER A 282 -17.57 -1.79 11.76
C SER A 282 -18.71 -0.79 11.51
N THR A 283 -18.49 0.13 10.58
CA THR A 283 -19.50 1.04 10.04
C THR A 283 -19.58 0.89 8.52
N GLU A 284 -20.50 1.61 7.89
CA GLU A 284 -20.69 1.58 6.43
C GLU A 284 -19.39 1.87 5.67
N ASP A 285 -18.63 2.88 6.09
CA ASP A 285 -17.38 3.32 5.47
C ASP A 285 -16.11 2.72 6.10
N LEU A 286 -16.24 1.93 7.18
CA LEU A 286 -15.11 1.43 7.95
C LEU A 286 -15.31 -0.04 8.32
N ILE A 287 -14.55 -0.93 7.68
CA ILE A 287 -14.60 -2.36 7.96
C ILE A 287 -13.48 -2.72 8.94
N ILE A 288 -13.83 -3.36 10.06
CA ILE A 288 -12.89 -3.77 11.11
C ILE A 288 -12.88 -5.29 11.22
N TYR A 289 -11.68 -5.87 11.33
CA TYR A 289 -11.44 -7.27 11.68
C TYR A 289 -10.59 -7.30 12.95
N SER A 290 -11.11 -7.87 14.02
CA SER A 290 -10.49 -7.77 15.36
C SER A 290 -9.79 -9.05 15.77
N ASN A 291 -8.66 -8.91 16.48
CA ASN A 291 -8.01 -10.00 17.22
C ASN A 291 -7.64 -11.24 16.37
N ILE A 292 -7.19 -11.01 15.14
CA ILE A 292 -6.78 -12.08 14.23
C ILE A 292 -5.47 -12.68 14.75
N PRO A 293 -5.44 -13.97 15.13
CA PRO A 293 -4.24 -14.60 15.68
C PRO A 293 -3.17 -14.79 14.60
N ILE A 294 -1.92 -14.54 14.95
CA ILE A 294 -0.78 -14.77 14.05
C ILE A 294 -0.25 -16.20 14.31
N PRO A 295 -0.41 -17.17 13.39
CA PRO A 295 -0.16 -18.58 13.71
C PRO A 295 1.32 -18.95 13.85
N ASN A 296 2.21 -18.30 13.09
CA ASN A 296 3.58 -18.76 12.86
C ASN A 296 4.65 -18.17 13.79
N GLN A 297 4.31 -17.88 15.05
CA GLN A 297 5.22 -17.18 15.97
C GLN A 297 6.28 -18.05 16.65
N THR A 298 6.52 -19.27 16.18
CA THR A 298 7.48 -20.21 16.80
C THR A 298 8.95 -19.83 16.59
N HIS A 299 9.23 -18.80 15.78
CA HIS A 299 10.58 -18.34 15.50
C HIS A 299 10.75 -16.87 15.89
N SER A 300 10.99 -16.61 17.17
CA SER A 300 11.67 -15.37 17.55
C SER A 300 13.01 -15.34 16.81
N PRO A 301 13.30 -14.33 15.96
CA PRO A 301 14.63 -14.19 15.40
C PRO A 301 15.60 -14.12 16.59
N GLN A 302 16.53 -15.07 16.67
CA GLN A 302 17.66 -14.92 17.57
C GLN A 302 18.27 -13.57 17.24
N ALA A 303 18.23 -12.64 18.19
CA ALA A 303 18.77 -11.31 17.99
C ALA A 303 20.23 -11.48 17.52
N SER A 304 20.49 -11.14 16.27
CA SER A 304 21.83 -10.99 15.75
C SER A 304 22.45 -9.81 16.50
N MET A 305 23.22 -10.14 17.54
CA MET A 305 24.14 -9.21 18.21
C MET A 305 25.26 -8.79 17.27
#